data_AF-X1H7X1-F1
#
_entry.id   AF-X1H7X1-F1
#
_cell.length_a   1.000
_cell.length_b   1.000
_cell.length_c   1.000
_cell.angle_alpha   90.00
_cell.angle_beta   90.00
_cell.angle_gamma   90.00
#
_symmetry.space_group_name_H-M   'P 1'
#
loop_
_entity.id
_entity.type
_entity.pdbx_description
1 polymer ?
#
loop_
_entity_poly.entity_id
_entity_poly.type
_entity_poly.pdbx_seq_one_letter_code
_entity_poly.pdbx_strand_id
1 'polypeptide(L)'
;MQIYELKINRNTCTGCNACVVSCPINFNQLRKQSYLNEENAVILVKNGIAVPIYNEERNINCDGCGVCVKMCPQVAIRIEVMEGV
;
A
#
# COMPACT_ATOMS: atom_id res chain seq x y z
N MET A 1 17.59 6.61 5.73
CA MET A 1 16.67 6.04 4.73
C MET A 1 15.27 6.43 5.18
N GLN A 2 14.51 7.16 4.36
CA GLN A 2 13.19 7.68 4.78
C GLN A 2 12.16 6.54 4.78
N ILE A 3 11.28 6.55 5.78
CA ILE A 3 10.18 5.58 5.91
C ILE A 3 8.87 6.28 5.54
N TYR A 4 8.04 5.61 4.75
CA TYR A 4 6.78 6.14 4.24
C TYR A 4 5.58 5.38 4.79
N GLU A 5 4.57 6.11 5.25
CA GLU A 5 3.28 5.58 5.68
C GLU A 5 2.19 5.95 4.67
N LEU A 6 1.31 5.00 4.33
CA LEU A 6 0.10 5.29 3.54
C LEU A 6 -1.07 5.56 4.48
N LYS A 7 -1.61 6.77 4.49
CA LYS A 7 -2.86 7.09 5.20
C LYS A 7 -4.07 6.84 4.29
N ILE A 8 -5.02 6.05 4.78
CA ILE A 8 -6.24 5.69 4.05
C ILE A 8 -7.46 6.31 4.73
N ASN A 9 -8.21 7.14 4.01
CA ASN A 9 -9.49 7.65 4.46
C ASN A 9 -10.58 6.57 4.30
N ARG A 10 -11.02 6.00 5.43
CA ARG A 10 -12.01 4.91 5.45
C ARG A 10 -13.42 5.33 5.01
N ASN A 11 -13.73 6.63 5.04
CA ASN A 11 -15.04 7.14 4.62
C ASN A 11 -15.18 7.25 3.09
N THR A 12 -14.06 7.32 2.37
CA THR A 12 -14.04 7.44 0.90
C THR A 12 -13.45 6.21 0.22
N CYS A 13 -12.71 5.35 0.95
CA CYS A 13 -12.23 4.10 0.41
C CYS A 13 -13.38 3.14 0.12
N THR A 14 -13.44 2.62 -1.11
CA THR A 14 -14.46 1.65 -1.55
C THR A 14 -13.95 0.20 -1.64
N GLY A 15 -12.67 -0.04 -1.31
CA GLY A 15 -12.09 -1.38 -1.40
C GLY A 15 -11.90 -1.93 -2.82
N CYS A 16 -11.92 -1.07 -3.84
CA CYS A 16 -11.87 -1.46 -5.26
C CYS A 16 -10.55 -2.12 -5.74
N ASN A 17 -9.56 -2.34 -4.86
CA ASN A 17 -8.25 -2.93 -5.16
C ASN A 17 -7.35 -2.18 -6.18
N ALA A 18 -7.73 -1.00 -6.68
CA ALA A 18 -6.89 -0.23 -7.61
C ALA A 18 -5.48 0.01 -7.06
N CYS A 19 -5.37 0.40 -5.78
CA CYS A 19 -4.08 0.60 -5.11
C CYS A 19 -3.27 -0.69 -4.89
N VAL A 20 -3.95 -1.83 -4.74
CA VAL A 20 -3.31 -3.14 -4.53
C VAL A 20 -2.65 -3.61 -5.82
N VAL A 21 -3.35 -3.50 -6.95
CA VAL A 21 -2.83 -3.94 -8.26
C VAL A 21 -1.87 -2.93 -8.90
N SER A 22 -2.03 -1.64 -8.60
CA SER A 22 -1.17 -0.59 -9.18
C SER A 22 0.15 -0.40 -8.46
N CYS A 23 0.30 -0.87 -7.22
CA CYS A 23 1.55 -0.76 -6.48
C CYS A 23 2.64 -1.61 -7.19
N PRO A 24 3.76 -1.01 -7.64
CA PRO A 24 4.81 -1.75 -8.35
C PRO A 24 5.42 -2.88 -7.52
N ILE A 25 5.55 -2.67 -6.20
CA ILE A 25 6.06 -3.69 -5.27
C ILE A 25 5.07 -4.87 -5.18
N ASN A 26 3.79 -4.60 -4.94
CA ASN A 26 2.75 -5.64 -4.96
C ASN A 26 2.72 -6.37 -6.30
N PHE A 27 2.76 -5.65 -7.42
CA PHE A 27 2.74 -6.24 -8.76
C PHE A 27 3.91 -7.22 -8.95
N ASN A 28 5.12 -6.84 -8.52
CA ASN A 28 6.29 -7.70 -8.58
C ASN A 28 6.15 -8.95 -7.69
N GLN A 29 5.62 -8.81 -6.48
CA GLN A 29 5.39 -9.95 -5.58
C GLN A 29 4.31 -10.88 -6.12
N LEU A 30 3.21 -10.32 -6.64
CA LEU A 30 2.13 -11.07 -7.27
C LEU A 30 2.65 -11.84 -8.49
N ARG A 31 3.49 -11.22 -9.35
CA ARG A 31 4.13 -11.92 -10.48
C ARG A 31 5.06 -13.06 -10.04
N LYS A 32 5.77 -12.89 -8.93
CA LYS A 32 6.74 -13.88 -8.44
C LYS A 32 6.08 -15.05 -7.71
N GLN A 33 5.03 -14.78 -6.94
CA GLN A 33 4.45 -15.73 -5.98
C GLN A 33 3.02 -16.17 -6.35
N SER A 34 2.37 -15.51 -7.31
CA SER A 34 0.96 -15.71 -7.71
C SER A 34 -0.08 -15.37 -6.64
N TYR A 35 0.33 -14.85 -5.48
CA TYR A 35 -0.57 -14.37 -4.43
C TYR A 35 0.04 -13.19 -3.68
N LEU A 36 -0.83 -12.43 -3.01
CA LEU A 36 -0.44 -11.41 -2.04
C LEU A 36 -0.96 -11.77 -0.65
N ASN A 37 -0.14 -11.56 0.37
CA ASN A 37 -0.46 -11.74 1.77
C ASN A 37 0.23 -10.67 2.62
N GLU A 38 0.09 -10.75 3.93
CA GLU A 38 0.72 -9.78 4.85
C GLU A 38 2.25 -9.82 4.82
N GLU A 39 2.87 -10.90 4.34
CA GLU A 39 4.33 -11.09 4.29
C GLU A 39 4.98 -10.54 3.02
N ASN A 40 4.22 -10.32 1.95
CA ASN A 40 4.75 -9.84 0.67
C ASN A 40 4.09 -8.55 0.15
N ALA A 41 2.90 -8.18 0.63
CA ALA A 41 2.23 -6.96 0.19
C ALA A 41 2.72 -5.71 0.95
N VAL A 42 2.61 -4.56 0.29
CA VAL A 42 2.74 -3.20 0.84
C VAL A 42 1.36 -2.62 1.18
N ILE A 43 0.32 -3.02 0.43
CA ILE A 43 -1.07 -2.60 0.66
C ILE A 43 -2.02 -3.73 0.26
N LEU A 44 -3.04 -3.99 1.08
CA LEU A 44 -4.08 -4.98 0.82
C LEU A 44 -5.46 -4.35 1.01
N VAL A 45 -6.52 -4.99 0.51
CA VAL A 45 -7.88 -4.68 0.94
C VAL A 45 -8.32 -5.73 1.95
N LYS A 46 -8.70 -5.30 3.16
CA LYS A 46 -9.26 -6.15 4.21
C LYS A 46 -10.61 -5.58 4.64
N ASN A 47 -11.64 -6.42 4.70
CA ASN A 47 -13.00 -6.03 5.10
C ASN A 47 -13.50 -4.79 4.34
N GLY A 48 -13.27 -4.75 3.01
CA GLY A 48 -13.72 -3.66 2.14
C GLY A 48 -12.89 -2.38 2.19
N ILE A 49 -11.81 -2.33 2.97
CA ILE A 49 -10.97 -1.13 3.13
C ILE A 49 -9.51 -1.44 2.82
N ALA A 50 -8.85 -0.53 2.09
CA ALA A 50 -7.41 -0.61 1.87
C ALA A 50 -6.64 -0.40 3.17
N VAL A 51 -5.66 -1.25 3.43
CA VAL A 51 -4.82 -1.23 4.62
C VAL A 51 -3.34 -1.31 4.20
N PRO A 52 -2.49 -0.36 4.62
CA PRO A 52 -1.05 -0.49 4.45
C PRO A 52 -0.55 -1.67 5.28
N ILE A 53 0.49 -2.32 4.77
CA ILE A 53 1.27 -3.32 5.47
C ILE A 53 2.65 -2.73 5.68
N TYR A 54 3.01 -2.55 6.95
CA TYR A 54 4.31 -2.01 7.35
C TYR A 54 4.86 -2.88 8.48
N ASN A 55 6.16 -3.20 8.39
CA ASN A 55 6.91 -3.84 9.46
C ASN A 55 8.39 -3.43 9.33
N GLU A 56 8.98 -2.87 10.39
CA GLU A 56 10.37 -2.40 10.42
C GLU A 56 11.41 -3.50 10.20
N GLU A 57 11.09 -4.75 10.55
CA GLU A 57 11.98 -5.90 10.41
C GLU A 57 11.96 -6.51 8.99
N ARG A 58 11.08 -6.03 8.11
CA ARG A 58 10.91 -6.57 6.75
C ARG A 58 11.65 -5.76 5.70
N ASN A 59 12.19 -6.48 4.72
CA ASN A 59 12.92 -5.91 3.58
C ASN A 59 12.04 -5.22 2.52
N ILE A 60 10.72 -5.26 2.69
CA ILE A 60 9.75 -4.77 1.70
C ILE A 60 8.73 -3.91 2.43
N ASN A 61 8.85 -2.60 2.25
CA ASN A 61 7.92 -1.59 2.75
C ASN A 61 7.61 -0.57 1.63
N CYS A 62 6.66 0.33 1.87
CA CYS A 62 6.36 1.41 0.94
C CYS A 62 7.62 2.28 0.68
N ASP A 63 7.88 2.57 -0.59
CA ASP A 63 9.00 3.39 -1.06
C ASP A 63 8.61 4.85 -1.37
N GLY A 64 7.34 5.20 -1.14
CA GLY A 64 6.82 6.55 -1.41
C GLY A 64 6.56 6.87 -2.89
N CYS A 65 6.53 5.89 -3.80
CA CYS A 65 6.43 6.17 -5.25
C CYS A 65 5.13 6.88 -5.71
N GLY A 66 4.06 6.88 -4.92
CA GLY A 66 2.85 7.68 -5.20
C GLY A 66 1.88 7.09 -6.24
N VAL A 67 2.15 5.92 -6.82
CA VAL A 67 1.25 5.32 -7.84
C VAL A 67 -0.14 5.04 -7.28
N CYS A 68 -0.24 4.55 -6.05
CA CYS A 68 -1.53 4.29 -5.39
C CYS A 68 -2.37 5.57 -5.20
N VAL A 69 -1.73 6.72 -4.96
CA VAL A 69 -2.40 8.02 -4.85
C VAL A 69 -3.01 8.41 -6.20
N LYS A 70 -2.24 8.30 -7.28
CA LYS A 70 -2.69 8.63 -8.64
C LYS A 70 -3.82 7.73 -9.14
N MET A 71 -3.78 6.44 -8.79
CA MET A 71 -4.73 5.44 -9.28
C MET A 71 -5.98 5.30 -8.39
N CYS A 72 -6.05 5.96 -7.24
CA CYS A 72 -7.22 5.88 -6.38
C CYS A 72 -8.35 6.77 -6.95
N PRO A 73 -9.46 6.19 -7.47
CA PRO A 73 -10.54 6.99 -8.04
C PRO A 73 -11.30 7.81 -7.00
N GLN A 74 -11.13 7.51 -5.71
CA GLN A 74 -11.79 8.19 -4.59
C GLN A 74 -10.88 9.20 -3.88
N VAL A 75 -9.62 9.34 -4.33
CA VAL A 75 -8.62 10.22 -3.69
C VAL A 75 -8.48 9.92 -2.18
N ALA A 76 -8.60 8.63 -1.81
CA ALA A 76 -8.67 8.18 -0.43
C ALA A 76 -7.29 7.94 0.21
N ILE A 77 -6.19 8.14 -0.53
CA ILE A 77 -4.84 7.73 -0.15
C ILE A 77 -3.91 8.96 -0.09
N ARG A 78 -3.14 9.08 0.99
CA ARG A 78 -2.03 10.03 1.13
C ARG A 78 -0.76 9.29 1.55
N ILE A 79 0.39 9.87 1.23
CA ILE A 79 1.70 9.38 1.66
C ILE A 79 2.27 10.40 2.63
N GLU A 80 2.72 9.92 3.78
CA GLU A 80 3.38 10.73 4.81
C GLU A 80 4.77 10.14 5.10
N VAL A 81 5.72 10.99 5.45
CA VAL A 81 7.03 10.56 5.93
C VAL A 81 6.90 10.29 7.42
N MET A 82 7.40 9.16 7.88
CA MET A 82 7.49 8.87 9.32
C MET A 82 8.74 9.58 9.85
N GLU A 83 8.55 10.66 10.61
CA GLU A 83 9.63 11.36 11.31
C GLU A 83 9.97 10.60 12.60
N GLY A 84 11.27 10.32 12.83
CA GLY A 84 11.76 9.80 14.10
C GLY A 84 12.28 8.35 14.13
N VAL A 85 12.77 7.83 13.00
CA VAL A 85 13.64 6.63 12.98
C VAL A 85 15.07 7.02 12.61
#